data_AF-A0AAP2YVW7-F1
#
_entry.id   AF-A0AAP2YVW7-F1
#
_cell.length_a   1.000
_cell.length_b   1.000
_cell.length_c   1.000
_cell.angle_alpha   90.00
_cell.angle_beta   90.00
_cell.angle_gamma   90.00
#
_symmetry.space_group_name_H-M   'P 1'
#
loop_
_entity.id
_entity.type
_entity.pdbx_description
1 polymer ?
#
loop_
_entity_poly.entity_id
_entity_poly.type
_entity_poly.pdbx_seq_one_letter_code
_entity_poly.pdbx_strand_id
1 'polypeptide(L)' 'MDESNGDGTDGSGMGVGIAIGVAIGTSIGLATDNIALWLPMGVAIGVALGVGYDRD' A
#
# COMPACT_ATOMS: atom_id res chain seq x y z
N MET A 1 -1.00 13.95 -21.28
CA MET A 1 -0.45 14.02 -19.92
C MET A 1 -1.18 12.94 -19.17
N ASP A 2 -0.65 11.72 -19.24
CA ASP A 2 -1.14 10.56 -18.49
C ASP A 2 -0.01 10.29 -17.50
N GLU A 3 -0.27 10.61 -16.24
CA GLU A 3 0.70 10.59 -15.16
C GLU A 3 1.13 9.16 -14.87
N SER A 4 2.38 8.84 -15.25
CA SER A 4 3.29 7.90 -14.59
C SER A 4 2.62 6.72 -13.85
N ASN A 5 2.15 5.73 -14.60
CA ASN A 5 1.79 4.43 -14.02
C ASN A 5 3.07 3.66 -13.70
N GLY A 6 3.71 4.05 -12.58
CA GLY A 6 5.00 3.56 -12.08
C GLY A 6 5.24 2.07 -12.31
N ASP A 7 6.00 1.81 -13.36
CA ASP A 7 6.71 0.59 -13.67
C ASP A 7 7.81 0.38 -12.62
N GLY A 8 7.52 -0.47 -11.63
CA GLY A 8 8.44 -0.96 -10.62
C GLY A 8 8.57 -2.48 -10.69
N THR A 9 9.05 -2.98 -11.82
CA THR A 9 9.70 -4.29 -11.89
C THR A 9 10.97 -4.25 -11.03
N ASP A 10 11.33 -5.36 -10.37
CA ASP A 10 12.46 -5.54 -9.43
C ASP A 10 12.10 -5.29 -7.94
N GLY A 11 11.36 -6.23 -7.33
CA GLY A 11 10.79 -6.10 -5.97
C GLY A 11 9.25 -6.21 -5.92
N SER A 12 8.67 -6.92 -6.89
CA SER A 12 7.24 -7.04 -7.19
C SER A 12 6.35 -7.23 -5.96
N GLY A 13 6.80 -7.99 -4.96
CA GLY A 13 6.06 -8.21 -3.70
C GLY A 13 5.90 -6.95 -2.86
N MET A 14 6.99 -6.21 -2.62
CA MET A 14 6.97 -5.02 -1.77
C MET A 14 6.12 -3.88 -2.33
N GLY A 15 6.27 -3.57 -3.62
CA GLY A 15 5.50 -2.50 -4.27
C GLY A 15 4.00 -2.79 -4.27
N VAL A 16 3.62 -4.04 -4.59
CA VAL A 16 2.22 -4.49 -4.59
C VAL A 16 1.63 -4.46 -3.18
N GLY A 17 2.37 -4.94 -2.18
CA GLY A 17 1.93 -4.91 -0.78
C GLY A 17 1.62 -3.49 -0.31
N ILE A 18 2.54 -2.54 -0.53
CA ILE A 18 2.36 -1.14 -0.13
C ILE A 18 1.17 -0.51 -0.87
N ALA A 19 1.04 -0.73 -2.18
CA ALA A 19 -0.08 -0.17 -2.97
C ALA A 19 -1.44 -0.65 -2.44
N ILE A 20 -1.58 -1.95 -2.16
CA ILE A 20 -2.81 -2.52 -1.60
C ILE A 20 -3.08 -1.97 -0.19
N GLY A 21 -2.07 -1.96 0.68
CA GLY A 21 -2.18 -1.45 2.04
C GLY A 21 -2.59 0.02 2.10
N VAL A 22 -2.01 0.86 1.24
CA VAL A 22 -2.35 2.29 1.14
C VAL A 22 -3.74 2.48 0.56
N ALA A 23 -4.15 1.74 -0.48
CA ALA A 23 -5.49 1.84 -1.06
C ALA A 23 -6.59 1.50 -0.03
N ILE A 24 -6.40 0.42 0.73
CA ILE A 24 -7.33 -0.02 1.78
C ILE A 24 -7.31 0.96 2.97
N GLY A 25 -6.12 1.32 3.47
CA GLY A 25 -5.99 2.25 4.60
C GLY A 25 -6.57 3.63 4.30
N THR A 26 -6.39 4.13 3.08
CA THR A 26 -6.91 5.43 2.66
C THR A 26 -8.42 5.39 2.48
N SER A 27 -8.97 4.35 1.84
CA SER A 27 -10.44 4.23 1.65
C SER A 27 -11.18 4.10 2.98
N ILE A 28 -10.67 3.33 3.93
CA ILE A 28 -11.27 3.21 5.27
C ILE A 28 -11.04 4.49 6.10
N GLY A 29 -9.85 5.08 6.02
CA GLY A 29 -9.51 6.33 6.71
C GLY A 29 -10.38 7.50 6.28
N LEU A 30 -10.69 7.60 4.98
CA LEU A 30 -11.63 8.57 4.42
C LEU A 30 -13.07 8.29 4.88
N ALA A 31 -13.50 7.02 4.88
CA ALA A 31 -14.84 6.65 5.34
C ALA A 31 -15.07 6.90 6.84
N THR A 32 -14.00 6.89 7.63
CA THR A 32 -14.04 7.08 9.10
C THR A 32 -13.66 8.51 9.52
N ASP A 33 -13.40 9.42 8.57
CA ASP A 33 -12.87 10.77 8.84
C ASP A 33 -11.60 10.74 9.73
N ASN A 34 -10.84 9.63 9.69
CA ASN A 34 -9.72 9.33 10.58
C ASN A 34 -8.52 8.77 9.80
N ILE A 35 -8.11 9.50 8.78
CA ILE A 35 -6.97 9.16 7.91
C ILE A 35 -5.67 9.07 8.73
N ALA A 36 -5.52 9.90 9.77
CA ALA A 36 -4.34 9.92 10.63
C ALA A 36 -4.07 8.57 11.33
N LEU A 37 -5.12 7.82 11.68
CA LEU A 37 -4.99 6.51 12.30
C LEU A 37 -4.89 5.39 11.25
N TRP A 38 -5.68 5.47 10.19
CA TRP A 38 -5.82 4.40 9.21
C TRP A 38 -4.71 4.37 8.14
N LEU A 39 -4.09 5.51 7.81
CA LEU A 39 -2.98 5.57 6.86
C LEU A 39 -1.73 4.81 7.36
N PRO A 40 -1.19 5.05 8.59
CA PRO A 40 -0.06 4.28 9.09
C PRO A 40 -0.40 2.80 9.27
N MET A 41 -1.65 2.48 9.60
CA MET A 41 -2.12 1.09 9.73
C MET A 41 -2.13 0.38 8.37
N GLY A 42 -2.67 1.01 7.32
CA GLY A 42 -2.66 0.51 5.96
C GLY A 42 -1.25 0.31 5.40
N VAL A 43 -0.34 1.27 5.65
CA VAL A 43 1.07 1.14 5.28
C VAL A 43 1.74 -0.03 6.03
N ALA A 44 1.50 -0.18 7.33
CA ALA A 44 2.07 -1.28 8.12
C ALA A 44 1.60 -2.65 7.60
N ILE A 45 0.31 -2.80 7.28
CA ILE A 45 -0.22 -4.01 6.64
C ILE A 45 0.42 -4.22 5.27
N GLY A 46 0.47 -3.17 4.44
CA GLY A 46 1.03 -3.27 3.09
C GLY A 46 2.50 -3.68 3.07
N VAL A 47 3.30 -3.14 3.99
CA VAL A 47 4.71 -3.54 4.18
C VAL A 47 4.80 -4.98 4.67
N ALA A 48 3.96 -5.41 5.62
CA ALA A 48 3.94 -6.80 6.10
C ALA A 48 3.60 -7.80 4.98
N LEU A 49 2.62 -7.46 4.13
CA LEU A 49 2.28 -8.25 2.94
C LEU A 49 3.40 -8.24 1.91
N GLY A 50 4.02 -7.09 1.69
CA GLY A 50 5.13 -6.94 0.75
C GLY A 50 6.36 -7.74 1.14
N VAL A 51 6.71 -7.73 2.43
CA VAL A 51 7.74 -8.59 3.04
C VAL A 51 7.37 -10.08 3.00
N GLY A 52 6.07 -10.40 3.02
CA GLY A 52 5.59 -11.76 2.85
C GLY A 52 5.79 -12.28 1.43
N TYR A 53 5.47 -11.43 0.43
CA TYR A 53 5.61 -11.75 -0.99
C TYR A 53 7.05 -11.70 -1.52
N ASP A 54 7.94 -10.96 -0.87
CA ASP A 54 9.37 -10.89 -1.19
C ASP A 54 10.12 -12.20 -0.89
N ARG A 55 9.50 -13.13 -0.14
CA ARG A 55 10.12 -14.40 0.27
C ARG A 55 9.97 -15.57 -0.70
N ASP A 56 9.49 -15.35 -1.93
CA ASP A 56 9.37 -16.38 -2.98
C ASP A 56 10.24 -16.08 -4.21
#